data_AF-A0A831LVW3-F1
#
_entry.id   AF-A0A831LVW3-F1
#
_cell.length_a   1.000
_cell.length_b   1.000
_cell.length_c   1.000
_cell.angle_alpha   90.00
_cell.angle_beta   90.00
_cell.angle_gamma   90.00
#
_symmetry.space_group_name_H-M   'P 1'
#
loop_
_entity.id
_entity.type
_entity.pdbx_description
1 polymer ?
#
loop_
_entity_poly.entity_id
_entity_poly.type
_entity_poly.pdbx_seq_one_letter_code
_entity_poly.pdbx_strand_id
1 'polypeptide(L)'
;MASDAHALDLPVAAGATVRTTQPASNFGALPQLQVDSTSRSLLGFDLSSLPPSPGAPQLVRASLTLYANRVVTPGTVIFFASAAPWQESLVTAHNQPAPAGAAASFPVTGSGRFYTINITSTVSSWLSTPSLATAGLALTSGGSASLFFDSKENTATSHAPVLTLIFAGPQGPQGVQGIPGLNGAPGPAGPSTLEGLIRIVESSFTMPTSAAQAARLACPLSHPIRLSGGCGHRAGGLDNFFLTYSGPAAANPATTQECIVTNSSGANRPVDISVTCAK
;
A
#
# COMPACT_ATOMS: atom_id res chain seq x y z
N MET A 1 -1.72 -20.63 -21.67
CA MET A 1 -1.26 -20.04 -22.94
C MET A 1 -0.09 -19.15 -22.60
N ALA A 2 1.03 -19.28 -23.32
CA ALA A 2 2.25 -18.52 -23.04
C ALA A 2 1.93 -17.01 -23.10
N SER A 3 2.44 -16.26 -22.13
CA SER A 3 2.37 -14.81 -22.10
C SER A 3 3.45 -14.30 -23.06
N ASP A 4 3.09 -14.08 -24.32
CA ASP A 4 4.05 -13.61 -25.31
C ASP A 4 4.26 -12.11 -25.11
N ALA A 5 5.51 -11.74 -24.79
CA ALA A 5 5.95 -10.36 -24.84
C ALA A 5 5.91 -9.89 -26.30
N HIS A 6 5.24 -8.77 -26.57
CA HIS A 6 5.14 -8.22 -27.92
C HIS A 6 6.21 -7.15 -28.14
N ALA A 7 6.94 -7.23 -29.24
CA ALA A 7 7.89 -6.22 -29.68
C ALA A 7 7.34 -5.45 -30.88
N LEU A 8 7.54 -4.14 -30.91
CA LEU A 8 7.10 -3.26 -31.99
C LEU A 8 8.25 -2.34 -32.39
N ASP A 9 8.61 -2.38 -33.67
CA ASP A 9 9.61 -1.51 -34.26
C ASP A 9 8.94 -0.35 -35.00
N LEU A 10 9.31 0.87 -34.61
CA LEU A 10 8.81 2.12 -35.18
C LEU A 10 9.97 2.79 -35.93
N PRO A 11 10.02 2.74 -37.27
CA PRO A 11 10.99 3.51 -38.02
C PRO A 11 10.76 5.00 -37.77
N VAL A 12 11.83 5.80 -37.87
CA VAL A 12 11.70 7.25 -37.74
C VAL A 12 10.71 7.80 -38.76
N ALA A 13 9.72 8.55 -38.28
CA ALA A 13 8.72 9.19 -39.13
C ALA A 13 9.21 10.53 -39.67
N ALA A 14 10.01 11.26 -38.88
CA ALA A 14 10.57 12.56 -39.23
C ALA A 14 12.01 12.70 -38.70
N GLY A 15 12.94 13.20 -39.50
CA GLY A 15 14.33 13.43 -39.12
C GLY A 15 14.89 14.69 -39.78
N ALA A 16 15.45 15.62 -38.99
CA ALA A 16 16.06 16.82 -39.56
C ALA A 16 17.26 17.30 -38.76
N THR A 17 18.29 17.78 -39.45
CA THR A 17 19.34 18.58 -38.82
C THR A 17 18.89 20.03 -38.76
N VAL A 18 19.21 20.74 -37.67
CA VAL A 18 19.11 22.20 -37.60
C VAL A 18 20.46 22.78 -37.20
N ARG A 19 20.86 23.84 -37.90
CA ARG A 19 22.21 24.42 -37.81
C ARG A 19 22.13 25.89 -37.42
N THR A 20 22.88 26.29 -36.40
CA THR A 20 22.96 27.70 -35.98
C THR A 20 23.67 28.57 -37.01
N THR A 21 24.55 27.98 -37.83
CA THR A 21 25.27 28.65 -38.92
C THR A 21 24.41 28.90 -40.16
N GLN A 22 23.28 28.20 -40.32
CA GLN A 22 22.33 28.35 -41.42
C GLN A 22 20.89 28.33 -40.87
N PRO A 23 20.51 29.32 -40.05
CA PRO A 23 19.38 29.18 -39.14
C PRO A 23 18.01 29.25 -39.81
N ALA A 24 17.92 29.73 -41.05
CA ALA A 24 16.68 29.80 -41.84
C ALA A 24 16.54 28.61 -42.82
N SER A 25 17.54 27.73 -42.90
CA SER A 25 17.54 26.59 -43.82
C SER A 25 16.92 25.36 -43.16
N ASN A 26 16.15 24.61 -43.95
CA ASN A 26 15.67 23.29 -43.61
C ASN A 26 16.65 22.23 -44.14
N PHE A 27 16.94 21.22 -43.33
CA PHE A 27 17.82 20.11 -43.70
C PHE A 27 17.16 18.73 -43.50
N GLY A 28 15.83 18.66 -43.58
CA GLY A 28 15.09 17.39 -43.44
C GLY A 28 15.36 16.41 -44.57
N ALA A 29 15.72 16.90 -45.76
CA ALA A 29 15.98 16.04 -46.93
C ALA A 29 17.42 15.52 -47.04
N LEU A 30 18.30 15.81 -46.06
CA LEU A 30 19.69 15.35 -46.12
C LEU A 30 19.79 13.88 -45.71
N PRO A 31 20.67 13.08 -46.34
CA PRO A 31 20.88 11.66 -46.00
C PRO A 31 21.61 11.47 -44.65
N GLN A 32 21.89 12.54 -43.92
CA GLN A 32 22.65 12.49 -42.68
C GLN A 32 22.07 13.42 -41.62
N LEU A 33 22.04 12.91 -40.40
CA LEU A 33 21.68 13.61 -39.19
C LEU A 33 22.97 14.03 -38.47
N GLN A 34 23.25 15.34 -38.47
CA GLN A 34 24.48 15.89 -37.93
C GLN A 34 24.31 16.33 -36.47
N VAL A 35 25.31 16.00 -35.66
CA VAL A 35 25.41 16.39 -34.26
C VAL A 35 26.80 16.94 -34.00
N ASP A 36 26.90 18.24 -33.73
CA ASP A 36 28.13 18.92 -33.34
C ASP A 36 27.86 20.18 -32.49
N SER A 37 28.85 21.05 -32.31
CA SER A 37 28.71 22.29 -31.53
C SER A 37 27.76 23.33 -32.14
N THR A 38 27.43 23.20 -33.43
CA THR A 38 26.57 24.12 -34.18
C THR A 38 25.31 23.47 -34.74
N SER A 39 25.26 22.14 -34.70
CA SER A 39 24.21 21.32 -35.31
C SER A 39 23.58 20.39 -34.27
N ARG A 40 22.26 20.29 -34.29
CA ARG A 40 21.51 19.26 -33.56
C ARG A 40 20.59 18.53 -34.52
N SER A 41 20.32 17.27 -34.22
CA SER A 41 19.40 16.44 -35.01
C SER A 41 18.10 16.22 -34.26
N LEU A 42 16.97 16.33 -34.95
CA LEU A 42 15.64 16.10 -34.42
C LEU A 42 15.10 14.78 -34.98
N LEU A 43 14.46 13.98 -34.14
CA LEU A 43 13.84 12.70 -34.49
C LEU A 43 12.39 12.68 -34.01
N GLY A 44 11.47 12.31 -34.89
CA GLY A 44 10.04 12.16 -34.62
C GLY A 44 9.60 10.74 -34.95
N PHE A 45 8.75 10.18 -34.10
CA PHE A 45 8.18 8.85 -34.26
C PHE A 45 6.66 8.95 -34.24
N ASP A 46 6.00 8.19 -35.10
CA ASP A 46 4.55 8.07 -35.07
C ASP A 46 4.14 7.01 -34.04
N LEU A 47 3.51 7.47 -32.96
CA LEU A 47 3.02 6.61 -31.87
C LEU A 47 1.50 6.42 -31.93
N SER A 48 0.83 6.91 -32.98
CA SER A 48 -0.64 6.86 -33.10
C SER A 48 -1.22 5.44 -33.18
N SER A 49 -0.40 4.48 -33.60
CA SER A 49 -0.74 3.05 -33.64
C SER A 49 -0.60 2.35 -32.29
N LEU A 50 -0.07 3.03 -31.26
CA LEU A 50 0.05 2.47 -29.93
C LEU A 50 -1.29 2.55 -29.20
N PRO A 51 -1.78 1.45 -28.60
CA PRO A 51 -2.99 1.49 -27.81
C PRO A 51 -2.80 2.48 -26.63
N PRO A 52 -3.67 3.48 -26.46
CA PRO A 52 -3.61 4.35 -25.29
C PRO A 52 -3.87 3.49 -24.06
N SER A 53 -2.89 3.37 -23.16
CA SER A 53 -3.06 2.59 -21.93
C SER A 53 -3.24 3.49 -20.71
N PRO A 54 -4.47 3.84 -20.32
CA PRO A 54 -4.74 4.03 -18.90
C PRO A 54 -4.67 2.63 -18.25
N GLY A 55 -3.45 2.21 -17.89
CA GLY A 55 -3.17 0.93 -17.26
C GLY A 55 -2.86 -0.23 -18.23
N ALA A 56 -1.60 -0.31 -18.68
CA ALA A 56 -0.92 -1.46 -19.30
C ALA A 56 -1.47 -1.94 -20.69
N PRO A 57 -0.61 -2.41 -21.61
CA PRO A 57 0.58 -3.22 -21.34
C PRO A 57 1.73 -2.40 -20.77
N GLN A 58 2.37 -2.92 -19.71
CA GLN A 58 3.55 -2.27 -19.15
C GLN A 58 4.63 -2.26 -20.23
N LEU A 59 4.99 -1.08 -20.74
CA LEU A 59 6.20 -0.92 -21.51
C LEU A 59 7.36 -1.45 -20.66
N VAL A 60 7.93 -2.58 -21.07
CA VAL A 60 9.05 -3.23 -20.38
C VAL A 60 10.35 -2.53 -20.77
N ARG A 61 10.48 -2.17 -22.05
CA ARG A 61 11.67 -1.51 -22.57
C ARG A 61 11.35 -0.70 -23.81
N ALA A 62 11.95 0.49 -23.92
CA ALA A 62 12.10 1.20 -25.18
C ALA A 62 13.58 1.39 -25.49
N SER A 63 13.98 1.11 -26.74
CA SER A 63 15.34 1.24 -27.21
C SER A 63 15.39 1.97 -28.55
N LEU A 64 16.16 3.05 -28.62
CA LEU A 64 16.43 3.77 -29.86
C LEU A 64 17.73 3.27 -30.46
N THR A 65 17.70 2.86 -31.72
CA THR A 65 18.87 2.41 -32.46
C THR A 65 19.24 3.41 -33.55
N LEU A 66 20.51 3.79 -33.61
CA LEU A 66 21.08 4.76 -34.54
C LEU A 66 22.34 4.19 -35.20
N TYR A 67 22.54 4.45 -36.49
CA TYR A 67 23.77 4.08 -37.19
C TYR A 67 24.71 5.28 -37.30
N ALA A 68 25.90 5.21 -36.70
CA ALA A 68 26.92 6.26 -36.82
C ALA A 68 27.70 6.09 -38.12
N ASN A 69 27.25 6.74 -39.19
CA ASN A 69 27.85 6.66 -40.52
C ASN A 69 29.29 7.22 -40.52
N ARG A 70 29.47 8.41 -39.93
CA ARG A 70 30.77 9.07 -39.85
C ARG A 70 30.95 9.69 -38.47
N VAL A 71 32.14 9.52 -37.93
CA VAL A 71 32.58 10.12 -36.66
C VAL A 71 33.83 10.92 -36.95
N VAL A 72 33.73 12.25 -36.85
CA VAL A 72 34.89 13.15 -37.00
C VAL A 72 35.60 13.25 -35.66
N THR A 73 34.84 13.56 -34.61
CA THR A 73 35.34 13.60 -33.23
C THR A 73 34.42 12.73 -32.37
N PRO A 74 34.91 11.60 -31.82
CA PRO A 74 34.17 10.80 -30.85
C PRO A 74 33.75 11.64 -29.65
N GLY A 75 32.64 11.27 -29.01
CA GLY A 75 32.18 11.97 -27.82
C GLY A 75 30.79 11.57 -27.39
N THR A 76 30.29 12.22 -26.35
CA THR A 76 28.96 11.95 -25.81
C THR A 76 27.90 12.68 -26.61
N VAL A 77 26.81 11.98 -26.90
CA VAL A 77 25.56 12.57 -27.40
C VAL A 77 24.55 12.58 -26.27
N ILE A 78 23.82 13.69 -26.13
CA ILE A 78 22.74 13.86 -25.16
C ILE A 78 21.42 13.94 -25.93
N PHE A 79 20.45 13.16 -25.49
CA PHE A 79 19.07 13.25 -25.95
C PHE A 79 18.30 14.18 -25.05
N PHE A 80 17.47 15.02 -25.66
CA PHE A 80 16.46 15.82 -24.99
C PHE A 80 15.10 15.43 -25.56
N ALA A 81 14.07 15.37 -24.72
CA ALA A 81 12.71 15.42 -25.24
C ALA A 81 12.49 16.82 -25.84
N SER A 82 11.77 16.93 -26.95
CA SER A 82 11.34 18.24 -27.43
C SER A 82 10.16 18.74 -26.59
N ALA A 83 10.04 20.05 -26.42
CA ALA A 83 8.94 20.65 -25.66
C ALA A 83 7.65 20.91 -26.49
N ALA A 84 7.72 20.79 -27.82
CA ALA A 84 6.63 21.12 -28.74
C ALA A 84 6.71 20.25 -30.00
N PRO A 85 5.58 20.03 -30.71
CA PRO A 85 5.58 19.37 -32.01
C PRO A 85 6.32 20.19 -33.07
N TRP A 86 6.84 19.49 -34.07
CA TRP A 86 7.52 20.09 -35.22
C TRP A 86 7.21 19.31 -36.50
N GLN A 87 7.41 19.97 -37.64
CA GLN A 87 7.23 19.37 -38.96
C GLN A 87 8.57 19.36 -39.69
N GLU A 88 8.95 18.19 -40.19
CA GLU A 88 10.23 17.98 -40.88
C GLU A 88 10.45 18.91 -42.06
N SER A 89 9.41 19.21 -42.82
CA SER A 89 9.48 20.09 -44.00
C SER A 89 9.62 21.58 -43.65
N LEU A 90 9.34 21.97 -42.40
CA LEU A 90 9.32 23.38 -41.97
C LEU A 90 10.34 23.70 -40.89
N VAL A 91 10.92 22.69 -40.24
CA VAL A 91 11.80 22.90 -39.10
C VAL A 91 13.13 23.52 -39.54
N THR A 92 13.57 24.52 -38.80
CA THR A 92 14.80 25.29 -39.00
C THR A 92 15.37 25.61 -37.62
N ALA A 93 16.57 26.20 -37.56
CA ALA A 93 17.10 26.59 -36.26
C ALA A 93 16.26 27.70 -35.57
N HIS A 94 15.51 28.50 -36.33
CA HIS A 94 14.64 29.57 -35.81
C HIS A 94 13.39 29.06 -35.10
N ASN A 95 12.77 27.99 -35.61
CA ASN A 95 11.44 27.53 -35.16
C ASN A 95 11.46 26.13 -34.54
N GLN A 96 12.63 25.54 -34.37
CA GLN A 96 12.75 24.26 -33.69
C GLN A 96 12.17 24.32 -32.26
N PRO A 97 11.64 23.19 -31.76
CA PRO A 97 11.26 23.09 -30.36
C PRO A 97 12.45 23.34 -29.43
N ALA A 98 12.19 23.99 -28.31
CA ALA A 98 13.16 24.04 -27.23
C ALA A 98 13.44 22.61 -26.71
N PRO A 99 14.70 22.27 -26.41
CA PRO A 99 15.01 21.07 -25.66
C PRO A 99 14.34 21.14 -24.28
N ALA A 100 13.63 20.09 -23.89
CA ALA A 100 13.13 19.90 -22.53
C ALA A 100 14.21 19.24 -21.66
N GLY A 101 13.82 18.44 -20.65
CA GLY A 101 14.76 17.69 -19.83
C GLY A 101 15.60 16.69 -20.65
N ALA A 102 16.84 16.47 -20.22
CA ALA A 102 17.70 15.43 -20.79
C ALA A 102 17.08 14.05 -20.56
N ALA A 103 16.89 13.30 -21.65
CA ALA A 103 16.29 11.98 -21.67
C ALA A 103 17.32 10.87 -21.39
N ALA A 104 18.47 10.94 -22.06
CA ALA A 104 19.56 9.97 -21.93
C ALA A 104 20.86 10.57 -22.48
N SER A 105 21.99 9.95 -22.19
CA SER A 105 23.25 10.25 -22.88
C SER A 105 24.01 8.97 -23.17
N PHE A 106 24.81 8.96 -24.23
CA PHE A 106 25.60 7.80 -24.62
C PHE A 106 26.90 8.22 -25.32
N PRO A 107 28.00 7.47 -25.13
CA PRO A 107 29.24 7.71 -25.84
C PRO A 107 29.17 7.13 -27.26
N VAL A 108 29.60 7.91 -28.23
CA VAL A 108 29.84 7.47 -29.62
C VAL A 108 31.34 7.40 -29.84
N THR A 109 31.86 6.19 -29.95
CA THR A 109 33.30 5.90 -29.93
C THR A 109 33.90 5.66 -31.31
N GLY A 110 33.08 5.39 -32.32
CA GLY A 110 33.53 5.14 -33.70
C GLY A 110 32.38 5.04 -34.70
N SER A 111 32.73 5.09 -35.98
CA SER A 111 31.80 4.99 -37.11
C SER A 111 31.54 3.54 -37.55
N GLY A 112 30.62 3.38 -38.50
CA GLY A 112 30.31 2.12 -39.18
C GLY A 112 29.52 1.12 -38.33
N ARG A 113 28.83 1.59 -37.28
CA ARG A 113 28.16 0.71 -36.31
C ARG A 113 26.87 1.31 -35.74
N PHE A 114 26.05 0.42 -35.23
CA PHE A 114 24.84 0.77 -34.50
C PHE A 114 25.13 1.09 -33.03
N TYR A 115 24.39 2.06 -32.51
CA TYR A 115 24.30 2.39 -31.10
C TYR A 115 22.84 2.23 -30.67
N THR A 116 22.61 1.45 -29.63
CA THR A 116 21.27 1.21 -29.07
C THR A 116 21.20 1.79 -27.67
N ILE A 117 20.23 2.69 -27.46
CA ILE A 117 20.11 3.49 -26.25
C ILE A 117 18.77 3.19 -25.59
N ASN A 118 18.78 2.89 -24.29
CA ASN A 118 17.56 2.74 -23.53
C ASN A 118 16.92 4.11 -23.28
N ILE A 119 15.70 4.30 -23.77
CA ILE A 119 14.89 5.51 -23.57
C ILE A 119 13.52 5.18 -22.97
N THR A 120 13.46 4.12 -22.17
CA THR A 120 12.21 3.58 -21.59
C THR A 120 11.46 4.63 -20.79
N SER A 121 12.15 5.42 -19.95
CA SER A 121 11.53 6.48 -19.16
C SER A 121 10.87 7.55 -20.03
N THR A 122 11.51 7.93 -21.13
CA THR A 122 10.99 8.93 -22.08
C THR A 122 9.73 8.43 -22.78
N VAL A 123 9.76 7.21 -23.31
CA VAL A 123 8.58 6.65 -23.99
C VAL A 123 7.45 6.36 -23.00
N SER A 124 7.75 5.89 -21.79
CA SER A 124 6.74 5.75 -20.74
C SER A 124 6.03 7.08 -20.45
N SER A 125 6.77 8.20 -20.41
CA SER A 125 6.19 9.53 -20.24
C SER A 125 5.32 9.97 -21.42
N TRP A 126 5.67 9.59 -22.65
CA TRP A 126 4.85 9.88 -23.83
C TRP A 126 3.55 9.07 -23.84
N LEU A 127 3.61 7.81 -23.41
CA LEU A 127 2.44 6.94 -23.30
C LEU A 127 1.49 7.37 -22.18
N SER A 128 2.02 7.87 -21.05
CA SER A 128 1.19 8.40 -19.96
C SER A 128 0.56 9.75 -20.29
N THR A 129 1.21 10.53 -21.17
CA THR A 129 0.79 11.89 -21.53
C THR A 129 0.86 12.06 -23.05
N PRO A 130 -0.16 11.63 -23.81
CA PRO A 130 -0.13 11.59 -25.28
C PRO A 130 0.18 12.92 -25.96
N SER A 131 -0.10 14.06 -25.32
CA SER A 131 0.30 15.38 -25.83
C SER A 131 1.82 15.55 -25.95
N LEU A 132 2.60 14.83 -25.14
CA LEU A 132 4.07 14.83 -25.19
C LEU A 132 4.64 13.92 -26.28
N ALA A 133 3.85 12.96 -26.79
CA ALA A 133 4.28 12.05 -27.86
C ALA A 133 4.58 12.78 -29.18
N THR A 134 3.96 13.93 -29.40
CA THR A 134 4.09 14.70 -30.64
C THR A 134 5.40 15.49 -30.76
N ALA A 135 6.20 15.54 -29.69
CA ALA A 135 7.36 16.43 -29.62
C ALA A 135 8.65 15.78 -30.17
N GLY A 136 8.83 14.47 -30.04
CA GLY A 136 10.03 13.75 -30.50
C GLY A 136 11.28 14.00 -29.63
N LEU A 137 12.45 13.74 -30.20
CA LEU A 137 13.77 13.82 -29.54
C LEU A 137 14.69 14.80 -30.26
N ALA A 138 15.55 15.47 -29.50
CA ALA A 138 16.68 16.25 -30.02
C ALA A 138 18.01 15.64 -29.55
N LEU A 139 18.95 15.46 -30.49
CA LEU A 139 20.29 14.95 -30.25
C LEU A 139 21.26 16.12 -30.31
N THR A 140 22.00 16.33 -29.24
CA THR A 140 23.04 17.36 -29.17
C THR A 140 24.37 16.75 -28.79
N SER A 141 25.46 17.42 -29.18
CA SER A 141 26.77 17.11 -28.65
C SER A 141 26.81 17.42 -27.15
N GLY A 142 27.38 16.51 -26.36
CA GLY A 142 27.70 16.70 -24.94
C GLY A 142 29.04 17.39 -24.71
N GLY A 143 29.62 18.00 -25.76
CA GLY A 143 30.93 18.66 -25.74
C GLY A 143 31.45 18.88 -27.15
N SER A 144 32.58 18.26 -27.48
CA SER A 144 33.26 18.40 -28.78
C SER A 144 32.89 17.31 -29.80
N ALA A 145 31.87 16.48 -29.54
CA ALA A 145 31.46 15.43 -30.46
C ALA A 145 31.08 16.03 -31.81
N SER A 146 31.52 15.39 -32.91
CA SER A 146 31.13 15.77 -34.27
C SER A 146 30.85 14.49 -35.06
N LEU A 147 29.56 14.24 -35.26
CA LEU A 147 29.01 12.95 -35.64
C LEU A 147 27.95 13.12 -36.74
N PHE A 148 27.87 12.11 -37.59
CA PHE A 148 26.87 12.00 -38.65
C PHE A 148 26.22 10.62 -38.54
N PHE A 149 24.93 10.62 -38.20
CA PHE A 149 24.11 9.42 -38.22
C PHE A 149 23.38 9.31 -39.55
N ASP A 150 22.99 8.11 -39.95
CA ASP A 150 22.11 7.96 -41.11
C ASP A 150 20.72 8.52 -40.81
N SER A 151 20.15 9.19 -41.81
CA SER A 151 18.73 9.59 -41.80
C SER A 151 17.88 8.57 -42.57
N LYS A 152 16.56 8.79 -42.63
CA LYS A 152 15.67 7.95 -43.45
C LYS A 152 15.85 8.19 -44.96
N GLU A 153 16.44 9.32 -45.34
CA GLU A 153 16.77 9.69 -46.72
C GLU A 153 18.04 8.99 -47.22
N ASN A 154 18.81 8.34 -46.34
CA ASN A 154 20.02 7.64 -46.76
C ASN A 154 19.70 6.29 -47.42
N THR A 155 19.64 6.30 -48.75
CA THR A 155 19.45 5.08 -49.56
C THR A 155 20.74 4.32 -49.85
N ALA A 156 21.92 4.87 -49.55
CA ALA A 156 23.20 4.20 -49.79
C ALA A 156 23.47 3.11 -48.75
N THR A 157 23.07 3.34 -47.50
CA THR A 157 23.24 2.40 -46.38
C THR A 157 21.91 1.92 -45.81
N SER A 158 20.82 2.69 -45.97
CA SER A 158 19.47 2.33 -45.51
C SER A 158 19.35 1.98 -44.01
N HIS A 159 20.21 2.56 -43.17
CA HIS A 159 20.21 2.35 -41.72
C HIS A 159 19.51 3.49 -40.96
N ALA A 160 18.26 3.77 -41.33
CA ALA A 160 17.46 4.80 -40.67
C ALA A 160 17.28 4.51 -39.16
N PRO A 161 17.13 5.54 -38.31
CA PRO A 161 16.83 5.37 -36.89
C PRO A 161 15.55 4.56 -36.67
N VAL A 162 15.57 3.65 -35.68
CA VAL A 162 14.42 2.81 -35.29
C VAL A 162 14.21 2.86 -33.79
N LEU A 163 12.96 3.04 -33.37
CA LEU A 163 12.51 2.91 -31.98
C LEU A 163 11.86 1.55 -31.77
N THR A 164 12.49 0.69 -30.98
CA THR A 164 11.97 -0.62 -30.61
C THR A 164 11.30 -0.55 -29.23
N LEU A 165 10.05 -0.98 -29.15
CA LEU A 165 9.25 -1.05 -27.93
C LEU A 165 8.97 -2.52 -27.58
N ILE A 166 9.18 -2.90 -26.32
CA ILE A 166 8.86 -4.23 -25.80
C ILE A 166 7.81 -4.06 -24.71
N PHE A 167 6.70 -4.78 -24.85
CA PHE A 167 5.57 -4.75 -23.94
C PHE A 167 5.43 -6.07 -23.19
N ALA A 168 5.06 -5.99 -21.91
CA ALA A 168 4.68 -7.17 -21.14
C ALA A 168 3.41 -7.78 -21.72
N GLY A 169 3.34 -9.11 -21.74
CA GLY A 169 2.09 -9.81 -22.03
C GLY A 169 1.02 -9.52 -20.96
N PRO A 170 -0.25 -9.85 -21.23
CA PRO A 170 -1.33 -9.63 -20.28
C PRO A 170 -1.04 -10.36 -18.95
N GLN A 171 -1.42 -9.72 -17.83
CA GLN A 171 -1.36 -10.36 -16.52
C GLN A 171 -2.21 -11.64 -16.57
N GLY A 172 -1.64 -12.76 -16.10
CA GLY A 172 -2.38 -14.02 -15.99
C GLY A 172 -3.63 -13.85 -15.11
N PRO A 173 -4.66 -14.69 -15.29
CA PRO A 173 -5.84 -14.62 -14.44
C PRO A 173 -5.44 -14.75 -12.98
N GLN A 174 -6.07 -13.94 -12.11
CA GLN A 174 -5.90 -14.09 -10.66
C GLN A 174 -6.21 -15.54 -10.29
N GLY A 175 -5.35 -16.16 -9.47
CA GLY A 175 -5.59 -17.51 -8.98
C GLY A 175 -6.94 -17.60 -8.29
N VAL A 176 -7.59 -18.75 -8.38
CA VAL A 176 -8.88 -18.98 -7.70
C VAL A 176 -8.75 -18.64 -6.22
N GLN A 177 -9.70 -17.90 -5.69
CA GLN A 177 -9.76 -17.62 -4.25
C GLN A 177 -9.84 -18.95 -3.50
N GLY A 178 -9.04 -19.09 -2.43
CA GLY A 178 -9.07 -20.29 -1.59
C GLY A 178 -10.48 -20.52 -1.01
N ILE A 179 -10.86 -21.79 -0.84
CA ILE A 179 -12.13 -22.15 -0.21
C ILE A 179 -12.21 -21.53 1.20
N PRO A 180 -13.35 -20.92 1.58
CA PRO A 180 -13.57 -20.51 2.96
C PRO A 180 -13.40 -21.69 3.92
N GLY A 181 -12.76 -21.46 5.07
CA GLY A 181 -12.64 -22.48 6.11
C GLY A 181 -14.00 -22.91 6.64
N LEU A 182 -14.14 -24.16 7.06
CA LEU A 182 -15.36 -24.64 7.72
C LEU A 182 -15.57 -23.89 9.04
N ASN A 183 -16.80 -23.46 9.30
CA ASN A 183 -17.17 -22.89 10.59
C ASN A 183 -16.91 -23.92 11.71
N GLY A 184 -16.33 -23.46 12.82
CA GLY A 184 -16.15 -24.30 14.01
C GLY A 184 -17.49 -24.79 14.56
N ALA A 185 -17.50 -25.98 15.16
CA ALA A 185 -18.70 -26.51 15.80
C ALA A 185 -19.18 -25.57 16.93
N PRO A 186 -20.50 -25.42 17.14
CA PRO A 186 -21.03 -24.69 18.29
C PRO A 186 -20.51 -25.29 19.61
N GLY A 187 -20.20 -24.44 20.58
CA GLY A 187 -19.80 -24.88 21.92
C GLY A 187 -20.92 -25.65 22.63
N PRO A 188 -20.58 -26.48 23.64
CA PRO A 188 -21.60 -27.18 24.44
C PRO A 188 -22.51 -26.19 25.16
N ALA A 189 -23.80 -26.53 25.25
CA ALA A 189 -24.76 -25.75 26.04
C ALA A 189 -24.39 -25.75 27.53
N GLY A 190 -24.59 -24.62 28.22
CA GLY A 190 -24.42 -24.53 29.67
C GLY A 190 -25.48 -25.34 30.45
N PRO A 191 -25.26 -25.60 31.75
CA PRO A 191 -26.20 -26.38 32.57
C PRO A 191 -27.57 -25.69 32.67
N SER A 192 -28.64 -26.50 32.62
CA SER A 192 -30.03 -26.03 32.54
C SER A 192 -30.67 -25.62 33.87
N THR A 193 -30.05 -25.93 35.01
CA THR A 193 -30.56 -25.56 36.35
C THR A 193 -29.43 -25.20 37.31
N LEU A 194 -29.76 -24.44 38.37
CA LEU A 194 -28.87 -24.12 39.49
C LEU A 194 -28.83 -25.24 40.55
N GLU A 195 -29.47 -26.37 40.28
CA GLU A 195 -29.62 -27.46 41.25
C GLU A 195 -28.26 -28.10 41.57
N GLY A 196 -27.93 -28.14 42.86
CA GLY A 196 -26.63 -28.61 43.33
C GLY A 196 -25.46 -27.65 43.07
N LEU A 197 -25.69 -26.44 42.54
CA LEU A 197 -24.69 -25.35 42.48
C LEU A 197 -24.83 -24.37 43.66
N ILE A 198 -26.03 -24.21 44.20
CA ILE A 198 -26.33 -23.29 45.32
C ILE A 198 -26.86 -24.06 46.54
N ARG A 199 -26.47 -23.62 47.75
CA ARG A 199 -26.96 -24.14 49.03
C ARG A 199 -27.20 -23.01 50.03
N ILE A 200 -28.35 -22.99 50.68
CA ILE A 200 -28.63 -22.07 51.80
C ILE A 200 -28.35 -22.80 53.11
N VAL A 201 -27.66 -22.13 54.03
CA VAL A 201 -27.41 -22.60 55.39
C VAL A 201 -27.96 -21.57 56.36
N GLU A 202 -28.64 -22.05 57.40
CA GLU A 202 -29.24 -21.21 58.44
C GLU A 202 -28.80 -21.71 59.80
N SER A 203 -28.67 -20.79 60.75
CA SER A 203 -28.39 -21.08 62.15
C SER A 203 -29.07 -20.04 63.03
N SER A 204 -29.40 -20.43 64.26
CA SER A 204 -29.94 -19.51 65.26
C SER A 204 -28.97 -19.38 66.42
N PHE A 205 -28.90 -18.19 67.01
CA PHE A 205 -28.16 -17.92 68.24
C PHE A 205 -28.97 -17.03 69.17
N THR A 206 -28.69 -17.12 70.46
CA THR A 206 -29.40 -16.34 71.48
C THR A 206 -28.56 -15.13 71.88
N MET A 207 -29.11 -13.93 71.69
CA MET A 207 -28.53 -12.68 72.17
C MET A 207 -28.92 -12.43 73.62
N PRO A 208 -27.96 -12.36 74.57
CA PRO A 208 -28.25 -12.01 75.95
C PRO A 208 -28.84 -10.61 76.09
N THR A 209 -29.56 -10.35 77.19
CA THR A 209 -29.96 -8.99 77.59
C THR A 209 -28.74 -8.07 77.75
N SER A 210 -28.88 -6.81 77.34
CA SER A 210 -27.86 -5.76 77.46
C SER A 210 -26.48 -6.14 76.88
N ALA A 211 -26.46 -6.84 75.74
CA ALA A 211 -25.24 -7.35 75.11
C ALA A 211 -25.12 -6.95 73.64
N ALA A 212 -23.88 -6.80 73.16
CA ALA A 212 -23.54 -6.67 71.75
C ALA A 212 -22.59 -7.80 71.36
N GLN A 213 -22.92 -8.54 70.31
CA GLN A 213 -22.16 -9.70 69.86
C GLN A 213 -22.14 -9.81 68.34
N ALA A 214 -21.05 -10.36 67.82
CA ALA A 214 -20.92 -10.76 66.42
C ALA A 214 -21.18 -12.27 66.31
N ALA A 215 -22.10 -12.66 65.43
CA ALA A 215 -22.33 -14.05 65.06
C ALA A 215 -21.85 -14.29 63.63
N ARG A 216 -21.28 -15.46 63.38
CA ARG A 216 -20.72 -15.83 62.08
C ARG A 216 -21.26 -17.19 61.64
N LEU A 217 -21.62 -17.28 60.37
CA LEU A 217 -22.07 -18.52 59.73
C LEU A 217 -21.25 -18.75 58.46
N ALA A 218 -20.47 -19.83 58.46
CA ALA A 218 -19.62 -20.20 57.33
C ALA A 218 -20.35 -21.08 56.33
N CYS A 219 -20.01 -20.90 55.07
CA CYS A 219 -20.37 -21.82 54.00
C CYS A 219 -19.71 -23.19 54.21
N PRO A 220 -20.42 -24.29 53.90
CA PRO A 220 -19.86 -25.64 54.06
C PRO A 220 -18.81 -25.91 52.97
N LEU A 221 -17.89 -26.85 53.24
CA LEU A 221 -16.84 -27.22 52.27
C LEU A 221 -17.39 -27.71 50.92
N SER A 222 -18.63 -28.21 50.88
CA SER A 222 -19.28 -28.63 49.63
C SER A 222 -19.73 -27.46 48.74
N HIS A 223 -19.84 -26.25 49.30
CA HIS A 223 -20.24 -25.02 48.62
C HIS A 223 -19.46 -23.86 49.26
N PRO A 224 -18.14 -23.71 49.02
CA PRO A 224 -17.28 -22.85 49.85
C PRO A 224 -17.47 -21.35 49.60
N ILE A 225 -18.17 -20.94 48.54
CA ILE A 225 -18.27 -19.54 48.11
C ILE A 225 -19.53 -18.89 48.66
N ARG A 226 -19.40 -17.84 49.47
CA ARG A 226 -20.52 -17.03 49.92
C ARG A 226 -21.00 -16.10 48.79
N LEU A 227 -22.26 -16.25 48.40
CA LEU A 227 -22.95 -15.34 47.48
C LEU A 227 -23.64 -14.19 48.23
N SER A 228 -24.39 -14.52 49.27
CA SER A 228 -25.19 -13.56 50.04
C SER A 228 -25.53 -14.13 51.43
N GLY A 229 -26.13 -13.33 52.29
CA GLY A 229 -26.60 -13.77 53.60
C GLY A 229 -27.32 -12.65 54.34
N GLY A 230 -27.90 -12.98 55.48
CA GLY A 230 -28.68 -12.04 56.27
C GLY A 230 -28.87 -12.49 57.70
N CYS A 231 -29.47 -11.60 58.50
CA CYS A 231 -29.91 -11.93 59.85
C CYS A 231 -31.19 -11.19 60.19
N GLY A 232 -31.96 -11.79 61.09
CA GLY A 232 -33.20 -11.24 61.61
C GLY A 232 -33.57 -11.89 62.93
N HIS A 233 -34.41 -11.23 63.73
CA HIS A 233 -35.01 -11.85 64.91
C HIS A 233 -36.48 -12.14 64.63
N ARG A 234 -37.07 -13.09 65.39
CA ARG A 234 -38.50 -13.44 65.26
C ARG A 234 -39.40 -12.87 66.37
N ALA A 235 -38.84 -12.17 67.36
CA ALA A 235 -39.61 -11.65 68.49
C ALA A 235 -40.34 -10.32 68.17
N GLY A 236 -41.58 -10.15 68.63
CA GLY A 236 -42.31 -8.87 68.56
C GLY A 236 -41.90 -7.86 69.65
N GLY A 237 -42.09 -6.56 69.38
CA GLY A 237 -41.77 -5.43 70.28
C GLY A 237 -40.33 -4.94 70.11
N LEU A 238 -40.13 -3.89 69.30
CA LEU A 238 -38.83 -3.45 68.77
C LEU A 238 -38.13 -2.34 69.55
N ASP A 239 -38.60 -2.01 70.75
CA ASP A 239 -37.90 -1.00 71.54
C ASP A 239 -36.66 -1.67 72.14
N ASN A 240 -35.51 -1.46 71.50
CA ASN A 240 -34.14 -1.77 71.97
C ASN A 240 -33.44 -3.03 71.39
N PHE A 241 -33.69 -3.40 70.12
CA PHE A 241 -32.88 -4.40 69.40
C PHE A 241 -32.39 -3.87 68.05
N PHE A 242 -31.08 -3.88 67.81
CA PHE A 242 -30.46 -3.26 66.64
C PHE A 242 -29.54 -4.23 65.90
N LEU A 243 -29.81 -4.42 64.60
CA LEU A 243 -28.87 -5.04 63.68
C LEU A 243 -27.97 -3.96 63.09
N THR A 244 -26.72 -3.91 63.53
CA THR A 244 -25.77 -2.86 63.13
C THR A 244 -24.96 -3.26 61.89
N TYR A 245 -24.80 -4.56 61.64
CA TYR A 245 -24.10 -5.06 60.47
C TYR A 245 -24.66 -6.42 60.03
N SER A 246 -24.83 -6.58 58.72
CA SER A 246 -25.13 -7.85 58.08
C SER A 246 -24.37 -7.91 56.76
N GLY A 247 -23.30 -8.70 56.70
CA GLY A 247 -22.43 -8.74 55.53
C GLY A 247 -21.33 -9.80 55.62
N PRO A 248 -20.35 -9.76 54.70
CA PRO A 248 -19.21 -10.66 54.74
C PRO A 248 -18.37 -10.48 56.01
N ALA A 249 -17.98 -11.56 56.67
CA ALA A 249 -17.07 -11.48 57.82
C ALA A 249 -15.71 -10.93 57.39
N ALA A 250 -15.16 -9.94 58.10
CA ALA A 250 -13.90 -9.29 57.72
C ALA A 250 -12.72 -10.27 57.58
N ALA A 251 -12.67 -11.31 58.41
CA ALA A 251 -11.59 -12.31 58.38
C ALA A 251 -11.70 -13.28 57.18
N ASN A 252 -12.91 -13.59 56.73
CA ASN A 252 -13.17 -14.60 55.69
C ASN A 252 -14.36 -14.17 54.79
N PRO A 253 -14.24 -13.05 54.06
CA PRO A 253 -15.37 -12.42 53.39
C PRO A 253 -15.95 -13.29 52.27
N ALA A 254 -15.12 -14.14 51.65
CA ALA A 254 -15.53 -15.02 50.57
C ALA A 254 -16.29 -16.27 51.03
N THR A 255 -16.30 -16.59 52.33
CA THR A 255 -16.84 -17.87 52.83
C THR A 255 -17.80 -17.72 54.01
N THR A 256 -17.84 -16.57 54.67
CA THR A 256 -18.53 -16.43 55.96
C THR A 256 -19.42 -15.20 56.00
N GLN A 257 -20.68 -15.38 56.40
CA GLN A 257 -21.61 -14.30 56.73
C GLN A 257 -21.40 -13.90 58.20
N GLU A 258 -21.42 -12.60 58.48
CA GLU A 258 -21.34 -12.03 59.80
C GLU A 258 -22.53 -11.11 60.07
N CYS A 259 -22.99 -11.16 61.31
CA CYS A 259 -24.03 -10.29 61.83
C CYS A 259 -23.59 -9.69 63.16
N ILE A 260 -23.64 -8.36 63.28
CA ILE A 260 -23.37 -7.64 64.53
C ILE A 260 -24.69 -7.13 65.06
N VAL A 261 -25.03 -7.62 66.24
CA VAL A 261 -26.34 -7.39 66.86
C VAL A 261 -26.15 -6.81 68.24
N THR A 262 -26.98 -5.81 68.56
CA THR A 262 -27.07 -5.22 69.90
C THR A 262 -28.46 -5.48 70.47
N ASN A 263 -28.53 -6.17 71.60
CA ASN A 263 -29.76 -6.38 72.36
C ASN A 263 -29.72 -5.53 73.63
N SER A 264 -30.42 -4.41 73.62
CA SER A 264 -30.62 -3.52 74.75
C SER A 264 -31.98 -3.73 75.42
N SER A 265 -32.71 -4.78 75.03
CA SER A 265 -33.96 -5.18 75.68
C SER A 265 -33.67 -5.96 76.96
N GLY A 266 -34.62 -5.98 77.90
CA GLY A 266 -34.50 -6.70 79.17
C GLY A 266 -34.66 -8.23 79.10
N ALA A 267 -34.62 -8.81 77.90
CA ALA A 267 -34.83 -10.25 77.68
C ALA A 267 -33.84 -10.80 76.64
N ASN A 268 -33.53 -12.10 76.76
CA ASN A 268 -32.76 -12.80 75.73
C ASN A 268 -33.57 -12.91 74.44
N ARG A 269 -32.95 -12.63 73.29
CA ARG A 269 -33.61 -12.62 71.98
C ARG A 269 -32.99 -13.64 71.03
N PRO A 270 -33.78 -14.54 70.40
CA PRO A 270 -33.26 -15.42 69.37
C PRO A 270 -33.04 -14.63 68.07
N VAL A 271 -31.93 -14.90 67.41
CA VAL A 271 -31.52 -14.31 66.13
C VAL A 271 -31.19 -15.42 65.16
N ASP A 272 -31.74 -15.33 63.97
CA ASP A 272 -31.37 -16.18 62.87
C ASP A 272 -30.33 -15.50 61.99
N ILE A 273 -29.39 -16.29 61.52
CA ILE A 273 -28.40 -15.93 60.51
C ILE A 273 -28.47 -16.95 59.37
N SER A 274 -28.45 -16.46 58.14
CA SER A 274 -28.48 -17.29 56.93
C SER A 274 -27.36 -16.89 55.96
N VAL A 275 -26.88 -17.86 55.19
CA VAL A 275 -25.88 -17.67 54.14
C VAL A 275 -26.23 -18.52 52.91
N THR A 276 -26.22 -17.89 51.74
CA THR A 276 -26.35 -18.56 50.44
C THR A 276 -24.96 -18.80 49.90
N CYS A 277 -24.67 -20.06 49.59
CA CYS A 277 -23.35 -20.55 49.21
C CYS A 277 -23.37 -21.19 47.82
N ALA A 278 -22.25 -21.13 47.11
CA ALA A 278 -22.05 -21.75 45.79
C ALA A 278 -20.87 -22.74 45.80
N LYS A 279 -20.93 -23.70 44.88
CA LYS A 279 -19.82 -24.62 44.56
C LYS A 279 -18.61 -23.90 43.98
#